data_AF-A0A409W3F8-F1
#
_entry.id   AF-A0A409W3F8-F1
#
_cell.length_a   1.000
_cell.length_b   1.000
_cell.length_c   1.000
_cell.angle_alpha   90.00
_cell.angle_beta   90.00
_cell.angle_gamma   90.00
#
_symmetry.space_group_name_H-M   'P 1'
#
loop_
_entity.id
_entity.type
_entity.pdbx_description
1 polymer ?
#
loop_
_entity_poly.entity_id
_entity_poly.type
_entity_poly.pdbx_seq_one_letter_code
_entity_poly.pdbx_strand_id
1 'polypeptide(L)'
;MTIHYTLTFMLLAAEMVTFCVLVAPLPYTLKKRLFSFLSESKAVAKVAYGLKISFIFVGILFVDALQRMFRVTAEADMAKQTKGGVAHDIRADTSIAARKFYAQRNMYLTGFCLFLSLVLTRTFYIILDLIHTQEEYAKLKKATASTSRNNGAQSEDQAKEIASLKKQLEDAKSKVRDYDILKKQAAQNSKEYDRLATELNELTGNKSNKRVD
;
A
#
# COMPACT_ATOMS: atom_id res chain seq x y z
N MET A 1 -13.24 45.78 -13.56
CA MET A 1 -12.06 44.88 -13.50
C MET A 1 -11.89 44.27 -14.87
N THR A 2 -10.66 44.17 -15.40
CA THR A 2 -10.41 43.49 -16.68
C THR A 2 -10.87 42.04 -16.60
N ILE A 3 -11.47 41.54 -17.68
CA ILE A 3 -12.09 40.20 -17.79
C ILE A 3 -11.14 39.09 -17.30
N HIS A 4 -9.84 39.25 -17.57
CA HIS A 4 -8.81 38.30 -17.16
C HIS A 4 -8.75 38.08 -15.63
N TYR A 5 -8.91 39.13 -14.82
CA TYR A 5 -8.84 38.99 -13.35
C TYR A 5 -10.12 38.41 -12.75
N THR A 6 -11.27 38.63 -13.39
CA THR A 6 -12.52 37.96 -13.00
C THR A 6 -12.43 36.47 -13.30
N LEU A 7 -11.83 36.10 -14.43
CA LEU A 7 -11.60 34.70 -14.79
C LEU A 7 -10.63 34.00 -13.82
N THR A 8 -9.52 34.65 -13.44
CA THR A 8 -8.61 34.10 -12.42
C THR A 8 -9.26 33.99 -11.04
N PHE A 9 -10.15 34.92 -10.69
CA PHE A 9 -10.92 34.83 -9.44
C PHE A 9 -11.87 33.64 -9.44
N MET A 10 -12.61 33.41 -10.53
CA MET A 10 -13.50 32.25 -10.65
C MET A 10 -12.70 30.94 -10.61
N LEU A 11 -11.52 30.93 -11.23
CA LEU A 11 -10.61 29.79 -11.19
C LEU A 11 -10.12 29.52 -9.77
N LEU A 12 -9.66 30.55 -9.06
CA LEU A 12 -9.25 30.46 -7.66
C LEU A 12 -10.39 29.93 -6.77
N ALA A 13 -11.61 30.45 -6.95
CA ALA A 13 -12.77 29.99 -6.19
C ALA A 13 -13.07 28.50 -6.45
N ALA A 14 -12.99 28.05 -7.70
CA ALA A 14 -13.16 26.65 -8.05
C ALA A 14 -12.03 25.77 -7.47
N GLU A 15 -10.79 26.23 -7.50
CA GLU A 15 -9.65 25.54 -6.90
C GLU A 15 -9.81 25.45 -5.37
N MET A 16 -10.26 26.51 -4.70
CA MET A 16 -10.53 26.49 -3.25
C MET A 16 -11.61 25.48 -2.87
N VAL A 17 -12.74 25.48 -3.58
CA VAL A 17 -13.82 24.51 -3.35
C VAL A 17 -13.30 23.08 -3.56
N THR A 18 -12.57 22.85 -4.65
CA THR A 18 -11.98 21.54 -4.95
C THR A 18 -11.00 21.12 -3.86
N PHE A 19 -10.12 22.02 -3.41
CA PHE A 19 -9.17 21.77 -2.33
C PHE A 19 -9.87 21.43 -1.00
N CYS A 20 -10.91 22.18 -0.62
CA CYS A 20 -11.70 21.88 0.57
C CYS A 20 -12.36 20.49 0.49
N VAL A 21 -12.93 20.13 -0.66
CA VAL A 21 -13.52 18.80 -0.88
C VAL A 21 -12.46 17.70 -0.80
N LEU A 22 -11.27 17.95 -1.35
CA LEU A 22 -10.17 16.99 -1.40
C LEU A 22 -9.54 16.74 -0.01
N VAL A 23 -9.39 17.81 0.79
CA VAL A 23 -8.79 17.78 2.14
C VAL A 23 -9.79 17.34 3.21
N ALA A 24 -11.09 17.48 2.95
CA ALA A 24 -12.12 17.06 3.89
C ALA A 24 -11.87 15.63 4.40
N PRO A 25 -12.04 15.37 5.71
CA PRO A 25 -11.87 14.06 6.31
C PRO A 25 -13.02 13.13 5.89
N LEU A 26 -12.98 12.67 4.64
CA LEU A 26 -13.96 11.73 4.10
C LEU A 26 -13.65 10.29 4.56
N PRO A 27 -14.68 9.47 4.85
CA PRO A 27 -14.50 8.05 5.15
C PRO A 27 -13.80 7.32 4.01
N TYR A 28 -12.95 6.33 4.33
CA TYR A 28 -12.12 5.61 3.36
C TYR A 28 -12.91 5.03 2.18
N THR A 29 -14.12 4.53 2.41
CA THR A 29 -15.00 3.98 1.36
C THR A 29 -15.45 5.05 0.36
N LEU A 30 -15.78 6.25 0.84
CA LEU A 30 -16.15 7.39 -0.02
C LEU A 30 -14.93 7.94 -0.75
N LYS A 31 -13.78 8.08 -0.08
CA LYS A 31 -12.52 8.48 -0.73
C LYS A 31 -12.18 7.51 -1.86
N LYS A 32 -12.20 6.21 -1.61
CA LYS A 32 -11.95 5.19 -2.62
C LYS A 32 -12.94 5.29 -3.79
N ARG A 33 -14.25 5.44 -3.53
CA ARG A 33 -15.24 5.56 -4.61
C ARG A 33 -15.03 6.82 -5.44
N LEU A 34 -14.85 7.97 -4.79
CA LEU A 34 -14.64 9.25 -5.45
C LEU A 34 -13.35 9.24 -6.28
N PHE A 35 -12.23 8.77 -5.72
CA PHE A 35 -10.94 8.75 -6.39
C PHE A 35 -10.76 7.60 -7.37
N SER A 36 -11.42 6.45 -7.20
CA SER A 36 -11.47 5.40 -8.22
C SER A 36 -12.31 5.86 -9.40
N PHE A 37 -13.47 6.49 -9.17
CA PHE A 37 -14.26 7.09 -10.23
C PHE A 37 -13.51 8.24 -10.92
N LEU A 38 -12.75 9.02 -10.14
CA LEU A 38 -11.85 10.02 -10.71
C LEU A 38 -10.77 9.33 -11.56
N SER A 39 -9.93 8.47 -10.98
CA SER A 39 -8.77 7.87 -11.64
C SER A 39 -9.10 6.97 -12.84
N GLU A 40 -10.19 6.21 -12.77
CA GLU A 40 -10.61 5.26 -13.82
C GLU A 40 -11.33 5.96 -14.99
N SER A 41 -11.91 7.14 -14.74
CA SER A 41 -12.57 7.90 -15.78
C SER A 41 -11.56 8.59 -16.70
N LYS A 42 -11.66 8.32 -18.01
CA LYS A 42 -10.94 9.07 -19.06
C LYS A 42 -11.14 10.59 -18.95
N ALA A 43 -12.19 11.04 -18.27
CA ALA A 43 -12.42 12.45 -17.96
C ALA A 43 -11.31 13.04 -17.09
N VAL A 44 -10.73 12.29 -16.15
CA VAL A 44 -9.75 12.82 -15.20
C VAL A 44 -8.35 12.90 -15.77
N ALA A 45 -7.98 12.00 -16.67
CA ALA A 45 -6.77 12.19 -17.47
C ALA A 45 -6.84 13.50 -18.26
N LYS A 46 -8.01 13.81 -18.84
CA LYS A 46 -8.26 15.09 -19.53
C LYS A 46 -8.31 16.29 -18.58
N VAL A 47 -8.90 16.14 -17.39
CA VAL A 47 -8.95 17.19 -16.35
C VAL A 47 -7.56 17.48 -15.79
N ALA A 48 -6.74 16.45 -15.54
CA ALA A 48 -5.36 16.61 -15.11
C ALA A 48 -4.50 17.32 -16.17
N TYR A 49 -4.72 17.01 -17.45
CA TYR A 49 -4.10 17.73 -18.55
C TYR A 49 -4.59 19.18 -18.64
N GLY A 50 -5.90 19.41 -18.46
CA GLY A 50 -6.50 20.74 -18.37
C GLY A 50 -5.97 21.57 -17.20
N LEU A 51 -5.77 20.96 -16.02
CA LEU A 51 -5.16 21.58 -14.85
C LEU A 51 -3.69 21.96 -15.12
N LYS A 52 -2.93 21.11 -15.79
CA LYS A 52 -1.55 21.44 -16.21
C LYS A 52 -1.50 22.62 -17.17
N ILE A 53 -2.39 22.66 -18.16
CA ILE A 53 -2.49 23.80 -19.09
C ILE A 53 -2.91 25.06 -18.33
N SER A 54 -3.91 24.96 -17.46
CA SER A 54 -4.36 26.06 -16.60
C SER A 54 -3.24 26.61 -15.72
N PHE A 55 -2.39 25.74 -15.17
CA PHE A 55 -1.23 26.13 -14.38
C PHE A 55 -0.25 27.00 -15.16
N ILE A 56 0.07 26.61 -16.40
CA ILE A 56 0.94 27.40 -17.29
C ILE A 56 0.29 28.76 -17.59
N PHE A 57 -1.01 28.77 -17.87
CA PHE A 57 -1.74 30.01 -18.17
C PHE A 57 -1.78 30.97 -16.97
N VAL A 58 -2.06 30.46 -15.77
CA VAL A 58 -2.02 31.25 -14.52
C VAL A 58 -0.59 31.71 -14.24
N GLY A 59 0.42 30.90 -14.52
CA GLY A 59 1.83 31.28 -14.44
C GLY A 59 2.18 32.47 -15.34
N ILE A 60 1.73 32.47 -16.60
CA ILE A 60 1.93 33.58 -17.52
C ILE A 60 1.21 34.85 -17.01
N LEU A 61 -0.04 34.73 -16.56
CA LEU A 61 -0.78 35.86 -15.98
C LEU A 61 -0.15 36.40 -14.70
N PHE A 62 0.48 35.53 -13.91
CA PHE A 62 1.23 35.93 -12.74
C PHE A 62 2.47 36.72 -13.13
N VAL A 63 3.25 36.26 -14.11
CA VAL A 63 4.43 37.02 -14.60
C VAL A 63 4.02 38.37 -15.18
N ASP A 64 2.95 38.44 -15.99
CA ASP A 64 2.41 39.70 -16.51
C ASP A 64 2.00 40.66 -15.39
N ALA A 65 1.25 40.15 -14.41
CA ALA A 65 0.83 40.96 -13.27
C ALA A 65 2.04 41.40 -12.42
N LEU A 66 3.13 40.62 -12.36
CA LEU A 66 4.35 40.94 -11.59
C LEU A 66 5.08 42.09 -12.27
N GLN A 67 5.28 41.98 -13.58
CA GLN A 67 5.88 43.02 -14.40
C GLN A 67 5.07 44.32 -14.31
N ARG A 68 3.74 44.23 -14.41
CA ARG A 68 2.85 45.39 -14.25
C ARG A 68 2.93 45.98 -12.84
N MET A 69 2.96 45.17 -11.80
CA MET A 69 3.09 45.64 -10.41
C MET A 69 4.42 46.35 -10.19
N PHE A 70 5.53 45.81 -10.67
CA PHE A 70 6.84 46.44 -10.56
C PHE A 70 6.90 47.75 -11.34
N ARG A 71 6.38 47.79 -12.57
CA ARG A 71 6.31 49.02 -13.36
C ARG A 71 5.49 50.10 -12.67
N VAL A 72 4.27 49.79 -12.21
CA VAL A 72 3.40 50.76 -11.53
C VAL A 72 3.99 51.20 -10.19
N THR A 73 4.71 50.32 -9.50
CA THR A 73 5.41 50.65 -8.25
C THR A 73 6.57 51.60 -8.51
N ALA A 74 7.38 51.35 -9.55
CA ALA A 74 8.47 52.24 -9.96
C ALA A 74 7.95 53.61 -10.42
N GLU A 75 6.87 53.65 -11.20
CA GLU A 75 6.20 54.90 -11.61
C GLU A 75 5.69 55.68 -10.37
N ALA A 76 5.15 54.99 -9.36
CA ALA A 76 4.68 55.61 -8.13
C ALA A 76 5.83 56.13 -7.24
N ASP A 77 6.96 55.43 -7.19
CA ASP A 77 8.11 55.81 -6.37
C ASP A 77 8.92 56.94 -7.04
N MET A 78 9.06 56.94 -8.37
CA MET A 78 9.61 58.07 -9.13
C MET A 78 8.74 59.32 -8.98
N ALA A 79 7.42 59.18 -9.10
CA ALA A 79 6.49 60.29 -8.86
C ALA A 79 6.62 60.84 -7.43
N LYS A 80 7.02 60.04 -6.44
CA LYS A 80 7.32 60.52 -5.08
C LYS A 80 8.67 61.23 -4.96
N GLN A 81 9.69 60.81 -5.70
CA GLN A 81 11.02 61.46 -5.69
C GLN A 81 11.06 62.79 -6.45
N THR A 82 10.33 62.93 -7.55
CA THR A 82 10.27 64.18 -8.34
C THR A 82 9.46 65.29 -7.63
N LYS A 83 8.79 65.00 -6.51
CA LYS A 83 7.88 65.90 -5.77
C LYS A 83 8.55 66.90 -4.81
N GLY A 84 9.86 67.10 -4.87
CA GLY A 84 10.54 68.11 -4.06
C GLY A 84 10.30 69.58 -4.48
N GLY A 85 9.50 69.87 -5.53
CA GLY A 85 9.58 71.15 -6.24
C GLY A 85 8.32 72.00 -6.44
N VAL A 86 7.25 71.53 -7.07
CA VAL A 86 6.23 72.46 -7.63
C VAL A 86 4.81 71.86 -7.61
N ALA A 87 3.86 72.65 -7.10
CA ALA A 87 2.39 72.56 -7.19
C ALA A 87 1.74 71.16 -7.04
N HIS A 88 1.11 70.96 -5.88
CA HIS A 88 0.47 69.72 -5.45
C HIS A 88 -0.85 69.42 -6.21
N ASP A 89 -0.82 68.54 -7.22
CA ASP A 89 -2.05 67.96 -7.78
C ASP A 89 -2.45 66.70 -6.97
N ILE A 90 -3.26 66.91 -5.92
CA ILE A 90 -3.85 65.86 -5.07
C ILE A 90 -4.57 64.78 -5.91
N ARG A 91 -5.11 65.15 -7.08
CA ARG A 91 -5.86 64.24 -7.95
C ARG A 91 -4.93 63.26 -8.67
N ALA A 92 -3.77 63.72 -9.13
CA ALA A 92 -2.75 62.86 -9.73
C ALA A 92 -2.23 61.83 -8.72
N ASP A 93 -1.98 62.24 -7.48
CA ASP A 93 -1.49 61.37 -6.40
C ASP A 93 -2.48 60.30 -6.02
N THR A 94 -3.75 60.66 -5.91
CA THR A 94 -4.84 59.73 -5.64
C THR A 94 -4.96 58.70 -6.78
N SER A 95 -4.80 59.11 -8.03
CA SER A 95 -4.88 58.21 -9.19
C SER A 95 -3.72 57.20 -9.27
N ILE A 96 -2.50 57.63 -8.92
CA ILE A 96 -1.30 56.79 -8.90
C ILE A 96 -1.38 55.78 -7.74
N ALA A 97 -1.79 56.24 -6.55
CA ALA A 97 -2.02 55.37 -5.40
C ALA A 97 -3.07 54.29 -5.72
N ALA A 98 -4.19 54.67 -6.34
CA ALA A 98 -5.23 53.73 -6.76
C ALA A 98 -4.68 52.67 -7.73
N ARG A 99 -3.91 53.06 -8.75
CA ARG A 99 -3.27 52.12 -9.69
C ARG A 99 -2.33 51.14 -8.99
N LYS A 100 -1.56 51.59 -7.99
CA LYS A 100 -0.69 50.72 -7.17
C LYS A 100 -1.49 49.68 -6.40
N PHE A 101 -2.58 50.06 -5.73
CA PHE A 101 -3.45 49.13 -5.03
C PHE A 101 -4.09 48.09 -5.97
N TYR A 102 -4.54 48.51 -7.15
CA TYR A 102 -5.09 47.58 -8.13
C TYR A 102 -4.04 46.58 -8.63
N ALA A 103 -2.82 47.03 -8.92
CA ALA A 103 -1.74 46.16 -9.36
C ALA A 103 -1.32 45.16 -8.27
N GLN A 104 -1.20 45.61 -7.02
CA GLN A 104 -0.88 44.75 -5.87
C GLN A 104 -1.95 43.67 -5.63
N ARG A 105 -3.23 44.05 -5.57
CA ARG A 105 -4.30 43.08 -5.33
C ARG A 105 -4.40 42.05 -6.45
N ASN A 106 -4.28 42.48 -7.70
CA ASN A 106 -4.33 41.57 -8.84
C ASN A 106 -3.12 40.63 -8.85
N MET A 107 -1.97 41.10 -8.36
CA MET A 107 -0.79 40.27 -8.16
C MET A 107 -0.98 39.21 -7.09
N TYR A 108 -1.50 39.60 -5.92
CA TYR A 108 -1.80 38.62 -4.89
C TYR A 108 -2.85 37.62 -5.34
N LEU A 109 -3.89 38.06 -6.07
CA LEU A 109 -4.91 37.18 -6.61
C LEU A 109 -4.32 36.08 -7.53
N THR A 110 -3.48 36.46 -8.49
CA THR A 110 -2.85 35.49 -9.40
C THR A 110 -1.80 34.63 -8.68
N GLY A 111 -1.09 35.20 -7.70
CA GLY A 111 -0.12 34.46 -6.89
C GLY A 111 -0.75 33.40 -5.99
N PHE A 112 -1.86 33.73 -5.32
CA PHE A 112 -2.60 32.75 -4.51
C PHE A 112 -3.20 31.64 -5.36
N CYS A 113 -3.69 31.96 -6.56
CA CYS A 113 -4.18 30.96 -7.50
C CYS A 113 -3.07 29.99 -7.91
N LEU A 114 -1.89 30.50 -8.30
CA LEU A 114 -0.75 29.66 -8.65
C LEU A 114 -0.33 28.75 -7.47
N PHE A 115 -0.21 29.32 -6.27
CA PHE A 115 0.12 28.57 -5.06
C PHE A 115 -0.89 27.46 -4.79
N LEU A 116 -2.18 27.78 -4.81
CA LEU A 116 -3.24 26.82 -4.52
C LEU A 116 -3.31 25.72 -5.58
N SER A 117 -3.08 26.05 -6.84
CA SER A 117 -2.98 25.10 -7.95
C SER A 117 -1.84 24.08 -7.75
N LEU A 118 -0.68 24.54 -7.26
CA LEU A 118 0.47 23.67 -6.94
C LEU A 118 0.13 22.74 -5.77
N VAL A 119 -0.40 23.29 -4.68
CA VAL A 119 -0.79 22.52 -3.49
C VAL A 119 -1.85 21.48 -3.87
N LEU A 120 -2.88 21.86 -4.62
CA LEU A 120 -3.95 20.96 -5.07
C LEU A 120 -3.37 19.79 -5.89
N THR A 121 -2.48 20.08 -6.83
CA THR A 121 -1.79 19.05 -7.63
C THR A 121 -1.03 18.08 -6.74
N ARG A 122 -0.24 18.59 -5.79
CA ARG A 122 0.55 17.76 -4.88
C ARG A 122 -0.35 16.92 -3.97
N THR A 123 -1.38 17.52 -3.39
CA THR A 123 -2.34 16.82 -2.51
C THR A 123 -3.10 15.73 -3.26
N PHE A 124 -3.48 15.97 -4.52
CA PHE A 124 -4.13 14.96 -5.36
C PHE A 124 -3.27 13.71 -5.54
N TYR A 125 -1.99 13.87 -5.88
CA TYR A 125 -1.07 12.74 -6.03
C TYR A 125 -0.82 12.01 -4.71
N ILE A 126 -0.65 12.74 -3.60
CA ILE A 126 -0.47 12.13 -2.27
C ILE A 126 -1.68 11.27 -1.90
N ILE A 127 -2.91 11.75 -2.17
CA ILE A 127 -4.12 10.98 -1.85
C ILE A 127 -4.22 9.74 -2.72
N LEU A 128 -3.90 9.81 -4.01
CA LEU A 128 -3.84 8.62 -4.86
C LEU A 128 -2.86 7.59 -4.34
N ASP A 129 -1.63 8.02 -4.02
CA ASP A 129 -0.59 7.15 -3.49
C ASP A 129 -0.98 6.50 -2.16
N LEU A 130 -1.64 7.27 -1.28
CA LEU A 130 -2.20 6.76 -0.04
C LEU A 130 -3.28 5.70 -0.29
N ILE A 131 -4.17 5.89 -1.27
CA ILE A 131 -5.19 4.90 -1.63
C ILE A 131 -4.53 3.62 -2.16
N HIS A 132 -3.57 3.74 -3.09
CA HIS A 132 -2.84 2.58 -3.62
C HIS A 132 -2.11 1.81 -2.52
N THR A 133 -1.41 2.51 -1.64
CA THR A 133 -0.71 1.92 -0.49
C THR A 133 -1.67 1.20 0.45
N GLN A 134 -2.84 1.78 0.74
CA GLN A 134 -3.87 1.13 1.57
C GLN A 134 -4.47 -0.11 0.89
N GLU A 135 -4.61 -0.12 -0.43
CA GLU A 135 -5.07 -1.30 -1.16
C GLU A 135 -4.05 -2.43 -1.15
N GLU A 136 -2.78 -2.12 -1.36
CA GLU A 136 -1.70 -3.11 -1.25
C GLU A 136 -1.62 -3.66 0.18
N TYR A 137 -1.69 -2.80 1.19
CA TYR A 137 -1.71 -3.24 2.58
C TYR A 137 -2.91 -4.14 2.89
N ALA A 138 -4.10 -3.82 2.37
CA ALA A 138 -5.28 -4.66 2.52
C ALA A 138 -5.15 -6.00 1.80
N LYS A 139 -4.53 -6.04 0.62
CA LYS A 139 -4.21 -7.27 -0.12
C LYS A 139 -3.21 -8.14 0.65
N LEU A 140 -2.12 -7.55 1.13
CA LEU A 140 -1.11 -8.25 1.94
C LEU A 140 -1.73 -8.81 3.22
N LYS A 141 -2.52 -8.00 3.95
CA LYS A 141 -3.20 -8.47 5.16
C LYS A 141 -4.15 -9.64 4.89
N LYS A 142 -4.88 -9.61 3.78
CA LYS A 142 -5.72 -10.75 3.36
C LYS A 142 -4.89 -11.98 3.00
N ALA A 143 -3.80 -11.81 2.24
CA ALA A 143 -2.89 -12.88 1.88
C ALA A 143 -2.26 -13.53 3.13
N THR A 144 -1.76 -12.74 4.08
CA THR A 144 -1.25 -13.23 5.37
C THR A 144 -2.35 -13.93 6.18
N ALA A 145 -3.58 -13.40 6.21
CA ALA A 145 -4.70 -14.03 6.92
C ALA A 145 -5.19 -15.33 6.24
N SER A 146 -5.02 -15.48 4.92
CA SER A 146 -5.28 -16.75 4.22
C SER A 146 -4.15 -17.74 4.42
N THR A 147 -2.89 -17.31 4.38
CA THR A 147 -1.73 -18.19 4.65
C THR A 147 -1.74 -18.68 6.10
N SER A 148 -2.07 -17.81 7.05
CA SER A 148 -2.17 -18.17 8.47
C SER A 148 -3.34 -19.12 8.73
N ARG A 149 -4.46 -19.00 8.00
CA ARG A 149 -5.56 -19.98 8.02
C ARG A 149 -5.17 -21.31 7.38
N ASN A 150 -4.45 -21.30 6.26
CA ASN A 150 -3.95 -22.52 5.63
C ASN A 150 -2.92 -23.24 6.51
N ASN A 151 -2.00 -22.52 7.15
CA ASN A 151 -1.03 -23.12 8.07
C ASN A 151 -1.70 -23.64 9.34
N GLY A 152 -2.72 -22.96 9.86
CA GLY A 152 -3.51 -23.43 11.01
C GLY A 152 -4.29 -24.71 10.70
N ALA A 153 -4.95 -24.77 9.54
CA ALA A 153 -5.66 -25.97 9.07
C ALA A 153 -4.70 -27.13 8.75
N GLN A 154 -3.55 -26.86 8.10
CA GLN A 154 -2.51 -27.88 7.88
C GLN A 154 -1.92 -28.41 9.18
N SER A 155 -1.80 -27.58 10.22
CA SER A 155 -1.25 -27.99 11.51
C SER A 155 -2.17 -28.98 12.25
N GLU A 156 -3.49 -28.85 12.15
CA GLU A 156 -4.43 -29.78 12.78
C GLU A 156 -4.47 -31.14 12.08
N ASP A 157 -4.46 -31.15 10.74
CA ASP A 157 -4.44 -32.41 9.98
C ASP A 157 -3.08 -33.12 10.08
N GLN A 158 -1.96 -32.37 10.07
CA GLN A 158 -0.64 -32.95 10.36
C GLN A 158 -0.55 -33.50 11.79
N ALA A 159 -1.17 -32.86 12.78
CA ALA A 159 -1.17 -33.37 14.16
C ALA A 159 -1.93 -34.70 14.28
N LYS A 160 -3.06 -34.86 13.57
CA LYS A 160 -3.82 -36.11 13.52
C LYS A 160 -3.06 -37.22 12.79
N GLU A 161 -2.37 -36.88 11.70
CA GLU A 161 -1.56 -37.83 10.92
C GLU A 161 -0.32 -38.28 11.70
N ILE A 162 0.35 -37.36 12.42
CA ILE A 162 1.45 -37.71 13.32
C ILE A 162 0.97 -38.62 14.46
N ALA A 163 -0.22 -38.38 15.02
CA ALA A 163 -0.79 -39.22 16.07
C ALA A 163 -1.14 -40.63 15.56
N SER A 164 -1.73 -40.75 14.36
CA SER A 164 -2.05 -42.05 13.76
C SER A 164 -0.81 -42.83 13.37
N LEU A 165 0.21 -42.17 12.80
CA LEU A 165 1.50 -42.77 12.47
C LEU A 165 2.25 -43.24 13.71
N LYS A 166 2.24 -42.47 14.81
CA LYS A 166 2.81 -42.90 16.09
C LYS A 166 2.15 -44.17 16.62
N LYS A 167 0.81 -44.24 16.54
CA LYS A 167 0.06 -45.44 16.96
C LYS A 167 0.41 -46.65 16.10
N GLN A 168 0.45 -46.49 14.78
CA GLN A 168 0.86 -47.58 13.87
C GLN A 168 2.30 -48.05 14.13
N LEU A 169 3.21 -47.13 14.47
CA LEU A 169 4.59 -47.45 14.78
C LEU A 169 4.72 -48.22 16.11
N GLU A 170 3.89 -47.90 17.10
CA GLU A 170 3.81 -48.64 18.35
C GLU A 170 3.23 -50.05 18.15
N ASP A 171 2.15 -50.17 17.37
CA ASP A 171 1.56 -51.46 17.00
C ASP A 171 2.56 -52.32 16.22
N ALA A 172 3.28 -51.75 15.26
CA ALA A 172 4.31 -52.46 14.51
C ALA A 172 5.46 -52.93 15.43
N LYS A 173 5.91 -52.09 16.36
CA LYS A 173 6.92 -52.47 17.36
C LYS A 173 6.45 -53.60 18.27
N SER A 174 5.17 -53.60 18.67
CA SER A 174 4.61 -54.69 19.48
C SER A 174 4.63 -56.02 18.74
N LYS A 175 4.21 -56.03 17.47
CA LYS A 175 4.24 -57.23 16.62
C LYS A 175 5.66 -57.75 16.40
N VAL A 176 6.65 -56.88 16.26
CA VAL A 176 8.06 -57.30 16.16
C VAL A 176 8.54 -57.96 17.45
N ARG A 177 8.18 -57.42 18.62
CA ARG A 177 8.51 -58.06 19.91
C ARG A 177 7.85 -59.43 20.03
N ASP A 178 6.58 -59.54 19.67
CA ASP A 178 5.85 -60.81 19.72
C ASP A 178 6.46 -61.83 18.75
N TYR A 179 6.88 -61.39 17.57
CA TYR A 179 7.59 -62.23 16.60
C TYR A 179 8.94 -62.73 17.13
N ASP A 180 9.72 -61.86 17.78
CA ASP A 180 11.00 -62.25 18.40
C ASP A 180 10.79 -63.23 19.56
N ILE A 181 9.73 -63.06 20.36
CA ILE A 181 9.34 -64.00 21.41
C ILE A 181 8.95 -65.34 20.79
N LEU A 182 8.11 -65.34 19.76
CA LEU A 182 7.69 -66.55 19.06
C LEU A 182 8.89 -67.29 18.46
N LYS A 183 9.84 -66.56 17.86
CA LYS A 183 11.06 -67.12 17.30
C LYS A 183 11.92 -67.79 18.38
N LYS A 184 12.05 -67.17 19.56
CA LYS A 184 12.74 -67.76 20.71
C LYS A 184 12.03 -69.02 21.22
N GLN A 185 10.70 -68.97 21.35
CA GLN A 185 9.90 -70.11 21.78
C GLN A 185 9.99 -71.27 20.79
N ALA A 186 9.89 -71.02 19.49
CA ALA A 186 10.04 -72.04 18.45
C ALA A 186 11.45 -72.68 18.47
N ALA A 187 12.50 -71.86 18.64
CA ALA A 187 13.87 -72.36 18.75
C ALA A 187 14.09 -73.21 20.01
N GLN A 188 13.50 -72.82 21.16
CA GLN A 188 13.54 -73.61 22.39
C GLN A 188 12.78 -74.92 22.23
N ASN A 189 11.58 -74.88 21.65
CA ASN A 189 10.75 -76.05 21.40
C ASN A 189 11.46 -77.06 20.47
N SER A 190 12.07 -76.58 19.37
CA SER A 190 12.88 -77.43 18.48
C SER A 190 14.01 -78.14 19.22
N LYS A 191 14.72 -77.43 20.11
CA LYS A 191 15.80 -78.02 20.91
C LYS A 191 15.29 -79.10 21.87
N GLU A 192 14.12 -78.91 22.49
CA GLU A 192 13.51 -79.92 23.35
C GLU A 192 13.04 -81.14 22.54
N TYR A 193 12.50 -80.95 21.33
CA TYR A 193 12.19 -82.07 20.43
C TYR A 193 13.45 -82.86 20.04
N ASP A 194 14.54 -82.18 19.70
CA ASP A 194 15.82 -82.83 19.36
C ASP A 194 16.40 -83.61 20.55
N ARG A 195 16.28 -83.04 21.76
CA ARG A 195 16.69 -83.68 23.01
C ARG A 195 15.85 -84.92 23.32
N LEU A 196 14.51 -84.80 23.27
CA LEU A 196 13.58 -85.92 23.48
C LEU A 196 13.78 -87.02 22.45
N ALA A 197 14.03 -86.67 21.18
CA ALA A 197 14.33 -87.64 20.14
C ALA A 197 15.66 -88.37 20.43
N THR A 198 16.68 -87.66 20.92
CA THR A 198 17.95 -88.27 21.34
C THR A 198 17.73 -89.22 22.53
N GLU A 199 17.00 -88.80 23.55
CA GLU A 199 16.70 -89.61 24.74
C GLU A 199 15.85 -90.84 24.40
N LEU A 200 14.85 -90.72 23.53
CA LEU A 200 14.08 -91.86 23.03
C LEU A 200 14.95 -92.82 22.19
N ASN A 201 15.84 -92.32 21.35
CA ASN A 201 16.77 -93.15 20.60
C ASN A 201 17.74 -93.91 21.51
N GLU A 202 18.18 -93.28 22.61
CA GLU A 202 19.02 -93.90 23.64
C GLU A 202 18.27 -94.98 24.44
N LEU A 203 17.02 -94.73 24.86
CA LEU A 203 16.19 -95.67 25.62
C LEU A 203 15.68 -96.85 24.79
N THR A 204 15.37 -96.61 23.50
CA THR A 204 14.80 -97.64 22.60
C THR A 204 15.91 -98.51 21.96
N GLY A 205 17.19 -98.26 22.24
CA GLY A 205 18.31 -99.13 21.85
C GLY A 205 18.66 -99.14 20.36
N ASN A 206 18.01 -98.34 19.52
CA ASN A 206 18.30 -98.25 18.09
C ASN A 206 19.53 -97.36 17.83
N LYS A 207 20.71 -97.81 18.24
CA LYS A 207 21.99 -97.25 17.75
C LYS A 207 22.26 -97.75 16.34
N SER A 208 21.72 -97.05 15.34
CA SER A 208 22.13 -97.23 13.94
C SER A 208 23.58 -96.80 13.78
N ASN A 209 24.50 -97.75 13.71
CA ASN A 209 25.92 -97.51 13.46
C ASN A 209 26.15 -97.34 11.95
N LYS A 210 26.11 -96.10 11.45
CA LYS A 210 26.33 -95.74 10.03
C LYS A 210 27.72 -96.09 9.46
N ARG A 211 28.55 -96.83 10.20
CA ARG A 211 29.86 -97.33 9.73
C ARG A 211 29.80 -98.77 9.22
N VAL A 212 28.62 -99.42 9.24
CA VAL A 212 28.47 -100.83 8.84
C VAL A 212 27.26 -101.09 7.93
N ASP A 213 26.56 -100.05 7.46
CA ASP A 213 25.58 -100.14 6.35
C ASP A 213 26.12 -99.40 5.12
#